data_AF-A0A7W2B0G7-F1
#
_entry.id   AF-A0A7W2B0G7-F1
#
_cell.length_a   1.000
_cell.length_b   1.000
_cell.length_c   1.000
_cell.angle_alpha   90.00
_cell.angle_beta   90.00
_cell.angle_gamma   90.00
#
_symmetry.space_group_name_H-M   'P 1'
#
loop_
_entity.id
_entity.type
_entity.pdbx_description
1 polymer ?
#
loop_
_entity_poly.entity_id
_entity_poly.type
_entity_poly.pdbx_seq_one_letter_code
_entity_poly.pdbx_strand_id
1 'polypeptide(L)'
;MIVFDYIFFSIIVSFFIFGFYVGFIKGISKFLTLLIPVCITYLGSENINYYFNNIFNFFSWEISEGVSSIISFILFYYLLKILFFILESITTASGLNLFNRLTGAITSTAIGIVLGYVLLTILFKFFNIESYMYNSINEFIKLKVFN
;
A
#
# COMPACT_ATOMS: atom_id res chain seq x y z
N MET A 1 -5.02 19.65 23.81
CA MET A 1 -5.61 18.72 24.80
C MET A 1 -4.86 17.38 24.72
N ILE A 2 -4.16 17.00 25.80
CA ILE A 2 -3.16 15.91 25.85
C ILE A 2 -3.67 14.54 25.32
N VAL A 3 -4.99 14.29 25.42
CA VAL A 3 -5.60 13.02 24.97
C VAL A 3 -5.41 12.77 23.47
N PHE A 4 -5.53 13.81 22.63
CA PHE A 4 -5.36 13.63 21.18
C PHE A 4 -3.90 13.41 20.78
N ASP A 5 -2.96 13.95 21.55
CA ASP A 5 -1.54 13.64 21.41
C ASP A 5 -1.27 12.16 21.76
N TYR A 6 -1.90 11.62 22.81
CA TYR A 6 -1.82 10.18 23.11
C TYR A 6 -2.46 9.30 22.04
N ILE A 7 -3.59 9.71 21.47
CA ILE A 7 -4.22 8.99 20.35
C ILE A 7 -3.28 8.97 19.14
N PHE A 8 -2.65 10.10 18.82
CA PHE A 8 -1.65 10.20 17.76
C PHE A 8 -0.47 9.23 18.01
N PHE A 9 0.10 9.21 19.22
CA PHE A 9 1.14 8.24 19.56
C PHE A 9 0.67 6.79 19.49
N SER A 10 -0.56 6.51 19.93
CA SER A 10 -1.14 5.17 19.84
C SER A 10 -1.24 4.70 18.39
N ILE A 11 -1.62 5.59 17.46
CA ILE A 11 -1.61 5.31 16.02
C ILE A 11 -0.18 4.94 15.57
N ILE A 12 0.82 5.77 15.87
CA ILE A 12 2.21 5.52 15.47
C ILE A 12 2.70 4.16 16.00
N VAL A 13 2.50 3.90 17.29
CA VAL A 13 2.95 2.66 17.94
C VAL A 13 2.23 1.43 17.35
N SER A 14 0.92 1.53 17.11
CA SER A 14 0.16 0.43 16.51
C SER A 14 0.66 0.09 15.10
N PHE A 15 0.98 1.11 14.28
CA PHE A 15 1.54 0.92 12.96
C PHE A 15 2.96 0.39 12.99
N PHE A 16 3.80 0.81 13.95
CA PHE A 16 5.13 0.24 14.15
C PHE A 16 5.06 -1.26 14.46
N ILE A 17 4.23 -1.65 15.44
CA ILE A 17 4.07 -3.05 15.85
C ILE A 17 3.52 -3.89 14.68
N PHE A 18 2.51 -3.37 13.98
CA PHE A 18 1.93 -4.03 12.82
C PHE A 18 2.97 -4.22 11.70
N GLY A 19 3.73 -3.17 11.38
CA GLY A 19 4.79 -3.22 10.36
C GLY A 19 5.91 -4.18 10.71
N PHE A 20 6.30 -4.23 11.98
CA PHE A 20 7.29 -5.17 12.48
C PHE A 20 6.81 -6.62 12.41
N TYR A 21 5.53 -6.87 12.74
CA TYR A 21 4.95 -8.21 12.70
C TYR A 21 4.76 -8.72 11.27
N VAL A 22 4.22 -7.88 10.38
CA VAL A 22 3.94 -8.25 8.99
C VAL A 22 5.22 -8.33 8.16
N GLY A 23 6.17 -7.42 8.39
CA GLY A 23 7.36 -7.26 7.55
C GLY A 23 7.07 -6.54 6.23
N PHE A 24 8.11 -5.95 5.64
CA PHE A 24 8.00 -5.13 4.44
C PHE A 24 7.47 -5.92 3.23
N ILE A 25 8.08 -7.07 2.93
CA ILE A 25 7.75 -7.86 1.73
C ILE A 25 6.29 -8.28 1.72
N LYS A 26 5.78 -8.77 2.85
CA LYS A 26 4.39 -9.23 2.96
C LYS A 26 3.41 -8.04 2.93
N GLY A 27 3.79 -6.91 3.51
CA GLY A 27 3.02 -5.68 3.46
C GLY A 27 2.87 -5.16 2.02
N ILE A 28 3.99 -5.01 1.31
CA ILE A 28 3.99 -4.49 -0.06
C ILE A 28 3.41 -5.50 -1.05
N SER A 29 3.59 -6.81 -0.81
CA SER A 29 2.99 -7.87 -1.61
C SER A 29 1.47 -7.75 -1.67
N LYS A 30 0.79 -7.60 -0.53
CA LYS A 30 -0.67 -7.46 -0.49
C LYS A 30 -1.16 -6.24 -1.28
N PHE A 31 -0.44 -5.13 -1.18
CA PHE A 31 -0.79 -3.92 -1.90
C PHE A 31 -0.58 -4.07 -3.41
N LEU A 32 0.60 -4.52 -3.83
CA LEU A 32 0.96 -4.63 -5.24
C LEU A 32 0.23 -5.76 -5.97
N THR A 33 -0.06 -6.89 -5.30
CA THR A 33 -0.85 -8.00 -5.89
C THR A 33 -2.28 -7.60 -6.21
N LEU A 34 -2.82 -6.56 -5.59
CA LEU A 34 -4.13 -6.01 -5.95
C LEU A 34 -4.00 -4.83 -6.91
N LEU A 35 -3.11 -3.88 -6.61
CA LEU A 35 -2.97 -2.66 -7.40
C LEU A 35 -2.55 -2.94 -8.84
N ILE A 36 -1.50 -3.74 -9.04
CA ILE A 36 -0.91 -3.94 -10.37
C ILE A 36 -1.90 -4.63 -11.32
N PRO A 37 -2.57 -5.75 -10.94
CA PRO A 37 -3.56 -6.36 -11.83
C PRO A 37 -4.73 -5.42 -12.13
N VAL A 38 -5.22 -4.64 -11.17
CA VAL A 38 -6.26 -3.62 -11.44
C VAL A 38 -5.77 -2.57 -12.44
N CYS A 39 -4.56 -2.04 -12.27
CA CYS A 39 -4.02 -1.03 -13.20
C CYS A 39 -3.83 -1.60 -14.61
N ILE A 40 -3.27 -2.80 -14.74
CA ILE A 40 -3.05 -3.45 -16.04
C ILE A 40 -4.38 -3.71 -16.74
N THR A 41 -5.37 -4.22 -16.01
CA THR A 41 -6.67 -4.56 -16.58
C THR A 41 -7.49 -3.33 -16.93
N TYR A 42 -7.42 -2.27 -16.12
CA TYR A 42 -8.13 -1.02 -16.39
C TYR A 42 -7.53 -0.21 -17.53
N LEU A 43 -6.20 -0.08 -17.59
CA LEU A 43 -5.51 0.73 -18.61
C LEU A 43 -5.27 -0.03 -19.92
N GLY A 44 -5.25 -1.36 -19.87
CA GLY A 44 -4.88 -2.22 -20.99
C GLY A 44 -6.02 -3.09 -21.52
N SER A 45 -7.26 -2.91 -21.04
CA SER A 45 -8.40 -3.80 -21.37
C SER A 45 -8.60 -3.99 -22.87
N GLU A 46 -8.57 -2.90 -23.65
CA GLU A 46 -8.77 -2.95 -25.11
C GLU A 46 -7.67 -3.77 -25.80
N ASN A 47 -6.41 -3.51 -25.45
CA ASN A 47 -5.26 -4.23 -26.01
C ASN A 47 -5.29 -5.70 -25.61
N ILE A 48 -5.57 -5.98 -24.34
CA ILE A 48 -5.69 -7.35 -23.81
C ILE A 48 -6.78 -8.08 -24.58
N ASN A 49 -7.95 -7.47 -24.74
CA ASN A 49 -9.07 -8.07 -25.46
C ASN A 49 -8.72 -8.37 -26.93
N TYR A 50 -8.04 -7.43 -27.60
CA TYR A 50 -7.56 -7.63 -28.97
C TYR A 50 -6.61 -8.83 -29.07
N TYR A 51 -5.63 -8.95 -28.17
CA TYR A 51 -4.72 -10.09 -28.16
C TYR A 51 -5.43 -11.40 -27.83
N PHE A 52 -6.34 -11.41 -26.86
CA PHE A 52 -7.13 -12.59 -26.51
C PHE A 52 -7.97 -13.06 -27.70
N ASN A 53 -8.69 -12.17 -28.38
CA ASN A 53 -9.49 -12.53 -29.55
C ASN A 53 -8.63 -13.00 -30.72
N ASN A 54 -7.43 -12.44 -30.93
CA ASN A 54 -6.52 -12.94 -31.96
C ASN A 54 -5.97 -14.34 -31.66
N ILE A 55 -5.69 -14.65 -30.39
CA ILE A 55 -5.16 -15.96 -29.99
C ILE A 55 -6.26 -17.02 -29.98
N PHE A 56 -7.45 -16.67 -29.47
CA PHE A 56 -8.58 -17.60 -29.27
C PHE A 56 -9.60 -17.61 -30.40
N ASN A 57 -9.32 -16.91 -31.51
CA ASN A 57 -10.17 -16.84 -32.71
C ASN A 57 -10.52 -18.20 -33.33
N PHE A 58 -9.91 -19.29 -32.85
CA PHE A 58 -10.21 -20.67 -33.22
C PHE A 58 -11.65 -21.12 -32.93
N PHE A 59 -12.35 -20.51 -31.95
CA PHE A 59 -13.68 -20.96 -31.53
C PHE A 59 -14.86 -20.15 -32.11
N SER A 60 -14.63 -19.22 -33.04
CA SER A 60 -15.66 -18.34 -33.63
C SER A 60 -16.50 -17.55 -32.61
N TRP A 61 -16.00 -17.42 -31.38
CA TRP A 61 -16.62 -16.68 -30.29
C TRP A 61 -15.72 -15.49 -29.94
N GLU A 62 -16.26 -14.28 -30.10
CA GLU A 62 -15.61 -13.07 -29.59
C GLU A 62 -15.71 -13.05 -28.06
N ILE A 63 -14.57 -12.95 -27.41
CA ILE A 63 -14.49 -12.75 -25.97
C ILE A 63 -14.82 -11.28 -25.71
N SER A 64 -15.81 -11.05 -24.84
CA SER A 64 -16.13 -9.69 -24.38
C SER A 64 -14.96 -9.12 -23.57
N GLU A 65 -14.76 -7.81 -23.68
CA GLU A 65 -13.68 -7.11 -22.99
C GLU A 65 -13.67 -7.36 -21.49
N GLY A 66 -14.84 -7.33 -20.83
CA GLY A 66 -14.96 -7.61 -19.40
C GLY A 66 -14.44 -9.00 -19.00
N VAL A 67 -14.69 -10.01 -19.82
CA VAL A 67 -14.18 -11.37 -19.58
C VAL A 67 -12.65 -11.42 -19.77
N SER A 68 -12.13 -10.77 -20.81
CA SER A 68 -10.67 -10.68 -21.04
C SER A 68 -9.95 -9.96 -19.88
N SER A 69 -10.56 -8.92 -19.31
CA SER A 69 -10.07 -8.18 -18.15
C SER A 69 -10.08 -9.02 -16.88
N ILE A 70 -11.11 -9.84 -16.66
CA ILE A 70 -11.16 -10.77 -15.51
C ILE A 70 -10.07 -11.84 -15.64
N ILE A 71 -9.91 -12.44 -16.82
CA ILE A 71 -8.90 -13.48 -17.03
C ILE A 71 -7.50 -12.91 -16.80
N SER A 72 -7.20 -11.76 -17.38
CA SER A 72 -5.91 -11.09 -17.18
C SER A 72 -5.69 -10.67 -15.73
N PHE A 73 -6.71 -10.16 -15.03
CA PHE A 73 -6.64 -9.88 -13.58
C PHE A 73 -6.17 -11.12 -12.80
N ILE A 74 -6.85 -12.26 -13.02
CA ILE A 74 -6.55 -13.51 -12.32
C ILE A 74 -5.13 -13.97 -12.63
N LEU A 75 -4.71 -13.94 -13.89
CA LEU A 75 -3.36 -14.32 -14.30
C LEU A 75 -2.29 -13.47 -13.62
N PHE A 76 -2.40 -12.14 -13.70
CA PHE A 76 -1.42 -11.24 -13.08
C PHE A 76 -1.43 -11.33 -11.55
N TYR A 77 -2.60 -11.52 -10.94
CA TYR A 77 -2.72 -11.74 -9.51
C TYR A 77 -1.90 -12.96 -9.06
N TYR A 78 -2.06 -14.11 -9.72
CA TYR A 78 -1.32 -15.32 -9.37
C TYR A 78 0.16 -15.21 -9.69
N LEU A 79 0.54 -14.61 -10.82
CA LEU A 79 1.95 -14.37 -11.17
C LEU A 79 2.66 -13.53 -10.10
N LEU A 80 2.05 -12.44 -9.67
CA LEU A 80 2.61 -11.60 -8.60
C LEU A 80 2.68 -12.35 -7.28
N LYS A 81 1.66 -13.15 -6.94
CA LYS A 81 1.66 -13.96 -5.72
C LYS A 81 2.81 -14.95 -5.69
N ILE A 82 3.09 -15.62 -6.81
CA ILE A 82 4.23 -16.53 -6.96
C ILE A 82 5.56 -15.76 -6.81
N LEU A 83 5.68 -14.61 -7.47
CA LEU A 83 6.87 -13.76 -7.37
C LEU A 83 7.17 -13.33 -5.94
N PHE A 84 6.16 -12.85 -5.20
CA PHE A 84 6.34 -12.45 -3.80
C PHE A 84 6.63 -13.65 -2.88
N PHE A 85 6.05 -14.82 -3.15
CA PHE A 85 6.39 -16.04 -2.42
C PHE A 85 7.87 -16.41 -2.59
N ILE A 86 8.41 -16.29 -3.80
CA ILE A 86 9.83 -16.53 -4.08
C ILE A 86 10.70 -15.51 -3.34
N LEU A 87 10.35 -14.22 -3.38
CA LEU A 87 11.08 -13.16 -2.66
C LEU A 87 11.10 -13.40 -1.14
N GLU A 88 9.97 -13.78 -0.55
CA GLU A 88 9.87 -14.12 0.87
C GLU A 88 10.74 -15.34 1.21
N SER A 89 10.73 -16.36 0.35
CA SER A 89 11.57 -17.55 0.50
C SER A 89 13.06 -17.24 0.42
N ILE A 90 13.50 -16.38 -0.50
CA ILE A 90 14.90 -15.94 -0.60
C ILE A 90 15.31 -15.13 0.64
N THR A 91 14.42 -14.25 1.11
CA THR A 91 14.68 -13.39 2.28
C THR A 91 14.83 -14.22 3.56
N THR A 92 14.00 -15.25 3.71
CA THR A 92 14.09 -16.18 4.84
C THR A 92 15.36 -17.04 4.76
N ALA A 93 15.66 -17.60 3.59
CA ALA A 93 16.85 -18.43 3.38
C ALA A 93 18.18 -17.66 3.57
N SER A 94 18.19 -16.38 3.24
CA SER A 94 19.35 -15.49 3.43
C SER A 94 19.49 -14.94 4.86
N GLY A 95 18.58 -15.27 5.78
CA GLY A 95 18.61 -14.77 7.16
C GLY A 95 18.24 -13.29 7.31
N LEU A 96 17.72 -12.65 6.25
CA LEU A 96 17.36 -11.23 6.23
C LEU A 96 15.99 -10.92 6.88
N ASN A 97 15.44 -11.86 7.64
CA ASN A 97 14.13 -11.71 8.29
C ASN A 97 14.07 -10.53 9.24
N LEU A 98 15.13 -10.28 10.03
CA LEU A 98 15.17 -9.12 10.93
C LEU A 98 15.15 -7.81 10.14
N PHE A 99 15.94 -7.73 9.06
CA PHE A 99 15.97 -6.56 8.19
C PHE A 99 14.60 -6.30 7.56
N ASN A 100 13.95 -7.33 7.02
CA ASN A 100 12.60 -7.24 6.46
C ASN A 100 11.56 -6.71 7.48
N ARG A 101 11.65 -7.15 8.74
CA ARG A 101 10.76 -6.66 9.82
C ARG A 101 11.07 -5.22 10.21
N LEU A 102 12.34 -4.85 10.30
CA LEU A 102 12.74 -3.46 10.61
C LEU A 102 12.31 -2.50 9.49
N THR A 103 12.53 -2.86 8.23
CA THR A 103 12.05 -2.08 7.07
C THR A 103 10.52 -1.97 7.10
N GLY A 104 9.82 -3.06 7.45
CA GLY A 104 8.36 -3.07 7.60
C GLY A 104 7.88 -2.12 8.71
N ALA A 105 8.58 -2.12 9.85
CA ALA A 105 8.29 -1.22 10.96
C ALA A 105 8.51 0.25 10.57
N ILE A 106 9.65 0.59 9.96
CA ILE A 106 9.96 1.97 9.53
C ILE A 106 8.93 2.49 8.54
N THR A 107 8.64 1.71 7.50
CA THR A 107 7.67 2.10 6.46
C THR A 107 6.25 2.25 7.01
N SER A 108 5.81 1.34 7.88
CA SER A 108 4.49 1.44 8.51
C SER A 108 4.41 2.60 9.48
N THR A 109 5.49 2.91 10.21
CA THR A 109 5.56 4.07 11.10
C THR A 109 5.42 5.37 10.32
N ALA A 110 6.08 5.49 9.16
CA ALA A 110 5.92 6.65 8.29
C ALA A 110 4.45 6.84 7.86
N ILE A 111 3.77 5.75 7.48
CA ILE A 111 2.33 5.77 7.16
C ILE A 111 1.50 6.19 8.39
N GLY A 112 1.82 5.64 9.57
CA GLY A 112 1.16 5.97 10.83
C GLY A 112 1.29 7.45 11.19
N ILE A 113 2.45 8.06 10.96
CA ILE A 113 2.69 9.50 11.17
C ILE A 113 1.80 10.31 10.21
N VAL A 114 1.75 9.96 8.93
CA VAL A 114 0.91 10.66 7.94
C VAL A 114 -0.57 10.56 8.31
N LEU A 115 -1.06 9.37 8.62
CA LEU A 115 -2.46 9.16 9.01
C LEU A 115 -2.81 9.86 10.33
N GLY A 116 -1.91 9.79 11.32
CA GLY A 116 -2.06 10.51 12.58
C GLY A 116 -2.12 12.02 12.36
N TYR A 117 -1.29 12.56 11.48
CA TYR A 117 -1.29 13.99 11.16
C TYR A 117 -2.57 14.42 10.42
N VAL A 118 -3.08 13.59 9.51
CA VAL A 118 -4.38 13.82 8.86
C VAL A 118 -5.49 13.89 9.91
N LEU A 119 -5.50 12.97 10.89
CA LEU A 119 -6.46 12.98 11.99
C LEU A 119 -6.37 14.28 12.81
N LEU A 120 -5.16 14.69 13.20
CA LEU A 120 -4.95 15.94 13.94
C LEU A 120 -5.42 17.17 13.14
N THR A 121 -5.20 17.16 11.83
CA THR A 121 -5.65 18.23 10.92
C THR A 121 -7.18 18.30 10.84
N ILE A 122 -7.86 17.15 10.79
CA ILE A 122 -9.33 17.09 10.81
C ILE A 122 -9.87 17.63 12.14
N LEU A 123 -9.28 17.21 13.26
CA LEU A 123 -9.68 17.69 14.59
C LEU A 123 -9.53 19.20 14.73
N PHE A 124 -8.43 19.76 14.25
CA PHE A 124 -8.23 21.20 14.23
C PHE A 124 -9.24 21.90 13.30
N LYS A 125 -9.37 21.44 12.05
CA LYS A 125 -10.16 22.16 11.03
C LYS A 125 -11.68 22.10 11.27
N PHE A 126 -12.20 20.99 11.76
CA PHE A 126 -13.64 20.78 11.91
C PHE A 126 -14.14 20.97 13.34
N PHE A 127 -13.28 20.76 14.34
CA PHE A 127 -13.67 20.82 15.75
C PHE A 127 -12.91 21.89 16.55
N ASN A 128 -11.97 22.61 15.91
CA ASN A 128 -11.13 23.63 16.54
C ASN A 128 -10.36 23.12 17.77
N ILE A 129 -10.00 21.84 17.75
CA ILE A 129 -9.27 21.18 18.83
C ILE A 129 -7.77 21.33 18.57
N GLU A 130 -7.11 22.13 19.40
CA GLU A 130 -5.65 22.26 19.34
C GLU A 130 -4.96 21.13 20.14
N SER A 131 -3.96 20.51 19.50
CA SER A 131 -3.08 19.52 20.11
C SER A 131 -1.64 20.01 20.04
N TYR A 132 -0.81 19.60 21.01
CA TYR A 132 0.58 20.04 21.05
C TYR A 132 1.33 19.52 19.82
N MET A 133 1.12 18.25 19.46
CA MET A 133 1.78 17.62 18.32
C MET A 133 1.38 18.27 17.00
N TYR A 134 0.11 18.67 16.83
CA TYR A 134 -0.31 19.40 15.64
C TYR A 134 0.47 20.71 15.47
N ASN A 135 0.56 21.50 16.54
CA ASN A 135 1.26 22.79 16.51
C ASN A 135 2.76 22.60 16.23
N SER A 136 3.41 21.66 16.91
CA SER A 136 4.83 21.37 16.69
C SER A 136 5.14 20.88 15.27
N ILE A 137 4.30 19.99 14.70
CA ILE A 137 4.48 19.51 13.32
C ILE A 137 4.29 20.67 12.33
N ASN A 138 3.27 21.51 12.53
CA ASN A 138 3.03 22.65 11.64
C ASN A 138 4.15 23.69 11.70
N GLU A 139 4.69 23.99 12.89
CA GLU A 139 5.85 24.86 13.03
C GLU A 139 7.08 24.30 12.31
N PHE A 140 7.34 23.00 12.45
CA PHE A 140 8.42 22.32 11.74
C PHE A 140 8.25 22.40 10.22
N ILE A 141 7.04 22.18 9.71
CA ILE A 141 6.74 22.28 8.27
C ILE A 141 6.94 23.73 7.78
N LYS A 142 6.41 24.72 8.52
CA LYS A 142 6.56 26.14 8.16
C LYS A 142 8.04 26.55 8.09
N LEU A 143 8.86 26.17 9.08
CA LEU A 143 10.30 26.47 9.08
C LEU A 143 11.05 25.90 7.86
N LYS A 144 10.53 24.84 7.26
CA LYS A 144 11.16 24.15 6.12
C LYS A 144 10.66 24.62 4.75
N VAL A 145 9.55 25.36 4.71
CA VAL A 145 8.97 25.93 3.47
C VAL A 145 9.45 27.36 3.22
N PHE A 146 9.88 28.07 4.28
CA PHE A 146 10.36 29.46 4.22
C PHE A 146 11.89 29.61 4.34
N ASN A 147 12.63 28.49 4.41
CA ASN A 147 14.09 28.40 4.22
C ASN A 147 14.38 27.64 2.93
#